data_AF-A0A4U0FGW2-F1
#
_entry.id   AF-A0A4U0FGW2-F1
#
_cell.length_a   1.000
_cell.length_b   1.000
_cell.length_c   1.000
_cell.angle_alpha   90.00
_cell.angle_beta   90.00
_cell.angle_gamma   90.00
#
_symmetry.space_group_name_H-M   'P 1'
#
loop_
_entity.id
_entity.type
_entity.pdbx_description
1 polymer ?
#
loop_
_entity_poly.entity_id
_entity_poly.type
_entity_poly.pdbx_seq_one_letter_code
_entity_poly.pdbx_strand_id
1 'polypeptide(L)' 'MHEESIDHHLRQALSHLEIALNQSIHAVLENQDAKKEVAPKWESFLGQFMHLLREKGKKSRTNPLSWISFAKLR' A
#
# COMPACT_ATOMS: atom_id res chain seq x y z
N MET A 1 4.75 -3.71 26.97
CA MET A 1 4.52 -3.91 25.53
C MET A 1 5.47 -3.00 24.81
N HIS A 2 6.44 -3.53 24.05
CA HIS A 2 7.29 -2.68 23.21
C HIS A 2 6.40 -2.13 22.09
N GLU A 3 6.27 -0.80 22.01
CA GLU A 3 5.74 -0.18 20.80
C GLU A 3 6.66 -0.59 19.65
N GLU A 4 6.13 -1.37 18.71
CA GLU A 4 6.86 -1.70 17.49
C GLU A 4 7.18 -0.40 16.76
N SER A 5 8.44 -0.23 16.34
CA SER A 5 8.86 1.00 15.68
C SER A 5 8.12 1.19 14.35
N ILE A 6 8.03 2.44 13.87
CA ILE A 6 7.46 2.75 12.54
C ILE A 6 8.09 1.85 11.47
N ASP A 7 9.40 1.62 11.54
CA ASP A 7 10.14 0.74 10.63
C ASP A 7 9.68 -0.71 10.66
N HIS A 8 9.34 -1.24 11.84
CA HIS A 8 8.85 -2.62 11.98
C HIS A 8 7.53 -2.79 11.22
N HIS A 9 6.56 -1.92 11.46
CA HIS A 9 5.27 -1.97 10.79
C HIS A 9 5.37 -1.71 9.28
N LEU A 10 6.23 -0.79 8.84
CA LEU A 10 6.45 -0.55 7.42
C LEU A 10 7.06 -1.78 6.72
N ARG A 11 7.98 -2.50 7.37
CA ARG A 11 8.54 -3.76 6.84
C ARG A 11 7.49 -4.87 6.75
N GLN A 12 6.65 -5.03 7.78
CA GLN A 12 5.57 -6.01 7.75
C GLN A 12 4.55 -5.69 6.65
N ALA A 13 4.15 -4.42 6.51
CA ALA A 13 3.26 -3.99 5.45
C ALA A 13 3.84 -4.29 4.05
N LEU A 14 5.14 -4.04 3.86
CA LEU A 14 5.82 -4.35 2.60
C LEU A 14 5.87 -5.86 2.32
N SER A 15 6.12 -6.69 3.34
CA SER A 15 6.11 -8.15 3.21
C SER A 15 4.74 -8.68 2.77
N HIS A 16 3.65 -8.17 3.35
CA HIS A 16 2.31 -8.56 2.92
C HIS A 16 1.96 -8.05 1.51
N LEU A 17 2.43 -6.85 1.15
CA LEU A 17 2.25 -6.31 -0.21
C LEU A 17 2.96 -7.15 -1.27
N GLU A 18 4.17 -7.62 -0.97
CA GLU A 18 4.93 -8.50 -1.87
C GLU A 18 4.19 -9.83 -2.13
N ILE A 19 3.67 -10.46 -1.07
CA ILE A 19 2.86 -11.69 -1.19
C ILE A 19 1.63 -11.44 -2.06
N ALA A 20 0.87 -10.37 -1.77
CA ALA A 20 -0.34 -10.04 -2.53
C ALA A 20 -0.04 -9.73 -4.01
N LEU A 21 1.08 -9.05 -4.29
CA LEU A 21 1.51 -8.74 -5.64
C LEU A 21 1.88 -10.00 -6.41
N ASN A 22 2.67 -10.90 -5.81
CA ASN A 22 3.05 -12.16 -6.42
C ASN A 22 1.82 -13.04 -6.73
N GLN A 23 0.88 -13.14 -5.79
CA GLN A 23 -0.38 -13.86 -6.01
C GLN A 23 -1.24 -13.23 -7.11
N SER A 24 -1.29 -11.89 -7.15
CA SER A 24 -2.03 -11.14 -8.17
C SER A 24 -1.46 -11.38 -9.57
N ILE A 25 -0.13 -11.35 -9.71
CA ILE A 25 0.57 -11.60 -10.98
C ILE A 25 0.32 -13.06 -11.41
N HIS A 26 0.51 -14.02 -10.51
CA HIS A 26 0.29 -15.44 -10.79
C HIS A 26 -1.14 -15.70 -11.31
N ALA A 27 -2.15 -15.16 -10.62
CA ALA A 27 -3.54 -15.33 -11.01
C ALA A 27 -3.82 -14.78 -12.43
N VAL A 28 -3.21 -13.64 -12.80
CA VAL A 28 -3.38 -13.05 -14.13
C VAL A 28 -2.59 -13.82 -15.20
N LEU A 29 -1.41 -14.35 -14.87
CA LEU A 29 -0.63 -15.18 -15.79
C LEU A 29 -1.33 -16.50 -16.10
N GLU A 30 -1.97 -17.13 -15.11
CA GLU A 30 -2.76 -18.35 -15.28
C GLU A 30 -4.08 -18.09 -16.03
N ASN A 31 -4.72 -16.96 -15.74
CA ASN A 31 -5.97 -16.57 -16.36
C ASN A 31 -6.05 -15.05 -16.55
N GLN A 32 -5.93 -14.59 -17.79
CA GLN A 32 -5.99 -13.16 -18.11
C GLN A 32 -7.31 -12.49 -17.68
N ASP A 33 -8.42 -13.23 -17.61
CA ASP A 33 -9.70 -12.70 -17.13
C ASP A 33 -9.70 -12.43 -15.63
N ALA A 34 -8.82 -13.07 -14.84
CA ALA A 34 -8.66 -12.79 -13.41
C ALA A 34 -8.29 -11.33 -13.14
N LYS A 35 -7.73 -10.62 -14.14
CA LYS A 35 -7.46 -9.18 -14.07
C LYS A 35 -8.71 -8.37 -13.70
N LYS A 36 -9.89 -8.79 -14.15
CA LYS A 36 -11.18 -8.13 -13.86
C LYS A 36 -11.52 -8.17 -12.36
N GLU A 37 -11.03 -9.16 -11.63
CA GLU A 37 -11.22 -9.28 -10.18
C GLU A 37 -10.05 -8.72 -9.38
N VAL A 38 -8.83 -8.85 -9.90
CA VAL A 38 -7.60 -8.40 -9.22
C VAL A 38 -7.49 -6.88 -9.23
N ALA A 39 -7.76 -6.22 -10.37
CA ALA A 39 -7.59 -4.77 -10.49
C ALA A 39 -8.46 -3.97 -9.49
N PRO A 40 -9.77 -4.26 -9.31
CA PRO A 40 -10.59 -3.53 -8.34
C PRO A 40 -10.12 -3.70 -6.88
N LYS A 41 -9.50 -4.84 -6.54
CA LYS A 41 -8.93 -5.07 -5.19
C LYS A 41 -7.76 -4.13 -4.94
N TRP A 42 -6.87 -3.98 -5.92
CA TRP A 42 -5.75 -3.03 -5.86
C TRP A 42 -6.22 -1.57 -5.85
N GLU A 43 -7.20 -1.22 -6.68
CA GLU A 43 -7.81 0.12 -6.69
C GLU A 43 -8.39 0.48 -5.32
N SER A 44 -9.17 -0.44 -4.72
CA SER A 44 -9.73 -0.26 -3.38
C SER A 44 -8.66 -0.10 -2.31
N PHE A 45 -7.63 -0.96 -2.32
CA PHE A 45 -6.52 -0.89 -1.36
C PHE A 45 -5.77 0.46 -1.46
N LEU A 46 -5.36 0.85 -2.67
CA LEU A 46 -4.63 2.10 -2.89
C LEU A 46 -5.48 3.31 -2.53
N GLY A 47 -6.78 3.28 -2.86
CA GLY A 47 -7.73 4.31 -2.47
C GLY A 47 -7.83 4.48 -0.96
N GLN A 48 -8.00 3.38 -0.23
CA GLN A 48 -8.06 3.37 1.24
C GLN A 48 -6.74 3.85 1.88
N PHE A 49 -5.60 3.40 1.37
CA PHE A 49 -4.29 3.81 1.87
C PHE A 49 -4.05 5.32 1.69
N MET A 50 -4.33 5.84 0.49
CA MET A 50 -4.20 7.28 0.21
C MET A 50 -5.19 8.11 1.04
N HIS A 51 -6.42 7.63 1.22
CA HIS A 51 -7.40 8.26 2.09
C HIS A 51 -6.90 8.32 3.54
N LEU A 52 -6.36 7.22 4.08
CA LEU A 52 -5.83 7.16 5.44
C LEU A 52 -4.70 8.17 5.66
N LEU A 53 -3.74 8.26 4.74
CA LEU A 53 -2.65 9.24 4.80
C LEU A 53 -3.17 10.67 4.86
N ARG A 54 -4.14 11.01 4.01
CA ARG A 54 -4.76 12.34 3.96
C ARG A 54 -5.57 12.65 5.22
N GLU A 55 -6.39 11.72 5.67
CA GLU A 55 -7.22 11.87 6.87
C GLU A 55 -6.37 12.06 8.12
N LYS A 56 -5.30 11.25 8.27
CA LYS A 56 -4.37 11.40 9.38
C LYS A 56 -3.66 12.75 9.31
N GLY A 57 -3.14 13.13 8.14
CA GLY A 57 -2.51 14.44 7.95
C GLY A 57 -3.44 15.61 8.28
N LYS A 58 -4.69 15.57 7.82
CA LYS A 58 -5.70 16.59 8.14
C LYS A 58 -5.94 16.70 9.65
N LYS A 59 -6.11 15.56 10.34
CA LYS A 59 -6.35 15.51 11.79
C LYS A 59 -5.15 16.00 12.60
N SER A 60 -3.94 15.70 12.17
CA SER A 60 -2.69 16.13 12.83
C SER A 60 -2.19 17.50 12.38
N ARG A 61 -2.83 18.15 11.40
CA ARG A 61 -2.33 19.36 10.72
C ARG A 61 -0.90 19.18 10.16
N THR A 62 -0.59 17.97 9.72
CA THR A 62 0.68 17.64 9.04
C THR A 62 0.40 17.12 7.63
N ASN A 63 1.40 17.11 6.76
CA ASN A 63 1.28 16.50 5.44
C ASN A 63 2.31 15.36 5.32
N PRO A 64 1.97 14.11 5.68
CA PRO A 64 2.91 12.99 5.61
C PRO A 64 3.50 12.78 4.21
N LEU A 65 2.74 13.10 3.16
CA LEU A 65 3.21 13.00 1.77
C LEU A 65 4.32 14.03 1.48
N SER A 66 4.36 15.16 2.16
CA SER A 66 5.43 16.16 2.00
C SER A 66 6.78 15.72 2.56
N TRP A 67 6.80 14.71 3.44
CA TRP A 67 8.04 14.14 3.98
C TRP A 67 8.71 13.18 3.01
N ILE A 68 7.98 12.75 1.98
CA ILE A 68 8.44 11.81 0.98
C ILE A 68 8.95 12.59 -0.23
N SER A 69 10.22 12.40 -0.56
CA SER A 69 10.76 12.90 -1.81
C SER A 69 10.41 11.92 -2.93
N PHE A 70 9.32 12.19 -3.65
CA PHE A 70 8.89 11.34 -4.77
C PHE A 70 9.94 11.24 -5.88
N ALA A 71 10.77 12.27 -6.06
CA ALA A 71 11.91 12.23 -7.00
C ALA A 71 13.00 11.21 -6.62
N LYS A 72 13.00 10.71 -5.37
CA LYS A 72 13.93 9.69 -4.87
C LYS A 72 13.33 8.28 -4.88
N LEU A 73 12.04 8.12 -5.19
CA LEU A 73 11.43 6.82 -5.40
C LEU A 73 11.88 6.32 -6.78
N ARG A 74 12.64 5.23 -6.82
CA ARG A 74 13.09 4.57 -8.06
C ARG A 74 12.10 3.50 -8.47
#